data_AF-A0A5E4Q2V5-F1
#
_entry.id   AF-A0A5E4Q2V5-F1
#
_cell.length_a   1.000
_cell.length_b   1.000
_cell.length_c   1.000
_cell.angle_alpha   90.00
_cell.angle_beta   90.00
_cell.angle_gamma   90.00
#
_symmetry.space_group_name_H-M   'P 1'
#
loop_
_entity.id
_entity.type
_entity.pdbx_description
1 polymer ?
#
loop_
_entity_poly.entity_id
_entity_poly.type
_entity_poly.pdbx_seq_one_letter_code
_entity_poly.pdbx_strand_id
1 'polypeptide(L)' 'MPEDLSGSEDVKRHRWFKHLDWADVFLKKLQPPIVPSVSYEGDTSNFDEYPETDWKAVRSLDPDELKLFVNF' A
#
# COMPACT_ATOMS: atom_id res chain seq x y z
N MET A 1 1.81 37.29 11.42
CA MET A 1 0.88 36.17 11.19
C MET A 1 1.72 34.91 11.30
N PRO A 2 1.50 34.00 12.26
CA PRO A 2 2.24 32.75 12.26
C PRO A 2 1.78 31.97 11.04
N GLU A 3 2.73 31.60 10.18
CA GLU A 3 2.48 30.69 9.06
C GLU A 3 2.13 29.34 9.67
N ASP A 4 0.84 29.02 9.63
CA ASP A 4 0.30 27.70 9.90
C ASP A 4 0.92 26.73 8.87
N LEU A 5 1.97 26.02 9.27
CA LEU A 5 2.54 24.91 8.49
C LEU A 5 1.57 23.75 8.57
N SER A 6 0.46 23.86 7.84
CA SER A 6 -0.65 22.93 7.91
C SER A 6 -0.38 21.65 7.10
N GLY A 7 0.86 21.13 7.11
CA GLY A 7 1.28 19.84 6.55
C GLY A 7 0.45 19.32 5.36
N SER A 8 -0.28 18.22 5.57
CA SER A 8 -1.13 17.63 4.52
C SER A 8 -2.37 18.47 4.16
N GLU A 9 -2.80 19.37 5.04
CA GLU A 9 -3.96 20.22 4.86
C GLU A 9 -3.73 21.29 3.77
N ASP A 10 -2.51 21.83 3.66
CA ASP A 10 -2.12 22.72 2.56
C ASP A 10 -2.27 22.03 1.19
N VAL A 11 -1.88 20.75 1.12
CA VAL A 11 -2.05 19.93 -0.09
C VAL A 11 -3.52 19.72 -0.40
N LYS A 12 -4.33 19.35 0.60
CA LYS A 12 -5.77 19.11 0.44
C LYS A 12 -6.53 20.35 -0.02
N ARG A 13 -6.14 21.54 0.46
CA ARG A 13 -6.76 22.83 0.12
C ARG A 13 -6.29 23.39 -1.23
N HIS A 14 -5.22 22.85 -1.82
CA HIS A 14 -4.68 23.37 -3.07
C HIS A 14 -5.70 23.24 -4.21
N ARG A 15 -5.79 24.27 -5.06
CA ARG A 15 -6.77 24.41 -6.15
C ARG A 15 -6.82 23.24 -7.14
N TRP A 16 -5.74 22.45 -7.23
CA TRP A 16 -5.68 21.26 -8.07
C TRP A 16 -6.71 20.20 -7.63
N PHE A 17 -6.94 20.07 -6.32
CA PHE A 17 -7.86 19.11 -5.71
C PHE A 17 -9.27 19.67 -5.44
N LYS A 18 -9.60 20.87 -5.95
CA LYS A 18 -10.87 21.56 -5.63
C LYS A 18 -12.15 20.77 -5.95
N HIS A 19 -12.04 19.72 -6.77
CA HIS A 19 -13.16 18.89 -7.22
C HIS A 19 -13.29 17.58 -6.42
N LEU A 20 -12.42 17.39 -5.43
CA LEU A 20 -12.34 16.17 -4.65
C LEU A 20 -12.79 16.45 -3.21
N ASP A 21 -13.80 15.71 -2.77
CA ASP A 21 -14.20 15.67 -1.37
C ASP A 21 -13.31 14.66 -0.63
N TRP A 22 -12.42 15.17 0.22
CA TRP A 22 -11.49 14.35 0.99
C TRP A 22 -12.18 13.44 2.02
N ALA A 23 -13.37 13.80 2.50
CA ALA A 23 -14.15 12.93 3.39
C ALA A 23 -14.70 11.73 2.63
N ASP A 24 -15.15 11.92 1.39
CA ASP A 24 -15.64 10.84 0.54
C ASP A 24 -14.50 9.92 0.05
N VAL A 25 -13.29 10.44 -0.16
CA VAL A 25 -12.09 9.61 -0.39
C VAL A 25 -11.81 8.73 0.83
N PHE A 26 -11.78 9.32 2.03
CA PHE A 26 -11.53 8.58 3.26
C PHE A 26 -12.58 7.49 3.51
N LEU A 27 -13.84 7.78 3.23
CA LEU A 27 -14.96 6.85 3.34
C LEU A 27 -15.08 5.88 2.16
N LYS A 28 -14.15 5.92 1.19
CA LYS A 28 -14.11 5.05 0.00
C LYS A 28 -15.41 5.09 -0.83
N LYS A 29 -16.04 6.26 -0.93
CA LYS A 29 -17.28 6.45 -1.72
C LYS A 29 -17.03 6.80 -3.18
N LEU A 30 -15.87 7.38 -3.48
CA LEU A 30 -15.51 7.70 -4.87
C LEU A 30 -15.20 6.42 -5.64
N GLN A 31 -15.74 6.30 -6.84
CA GLN A 31 -15.34 5.23 -7.77
C GLN A 31 -13.91 5.51 -8.24
N PRO A 32 -12.98 4.55 -8.09
CA PRO A 32 -11.62 4.74 -8.58
C PRO A 32 -11.61 4.77 -10.11
N PRO A 33 -10.71 5.53 -10.74
CA PRO A 33 -10.61 5.61 -12.19
C PRO A 33 -10.15 4.30 -12.84
N ILE A 34 -9.50 3.42 -12.06
CA ILE A 34 -9.04 2.11 -12.49
C ILE A 34 -9.59 1.09 -11.49
N VAL A 35 -10.42 0.18 -12.00
CA VAL A 35 -10.92 -0.97 -11.25
C VAL A 35 -10.19 -2.21 -11.80
N PRO A 36 -9.35 -2.90 -11.01
CA PRO A 36 -8.65 -4.08 -11.50
C PRO A 36 -9.65 -5.20 -11.81
N SER A 37 -9.35 -6.00 -12.83
CA SER A 37 -10.16 -7.18 -13.17
C SER A 37 -9.76 -8.33 -12.26
N VAL A 38 -10.72 -8.90 -11.53
CA VAL A 38 -10.49 -10.03 -10.60
C VAL A 38 -11.56 -11.08 -10.88
N SER A 39 -11.13 -12.29 -11.20
CA SER A 39 -12.00 -13.38 -11.66
C SER A 39 -12.29 -14.44 -10.58
N TYR A 40 -11.42 -14.58 -9.57
CA TYR A 40 -11.59 -15.47 -8.42
C TYR A 40 -10.71 -15.02 -7.23
N GLU A 41 -10.90 -15.64 -6.06
CA GLU A 41 -10.24 -15.22 -4.80
C GLU A 41 -8.69 -15.29 -4.84
N GLY A 42 -8.12 -16.18 -5.64
CA GLY A 42 -6.68 -16.34 -5.80
C GLY A 42 -6.12 -15.79 -7.13
N ASP A 43 -6.84 -14.85 -7.77
CA ASP A 43 -6.44 -14.29 -9.06
C ASP A 43 -5.19 -13.41 -8.92
N THR A 44 -4.07 -13.87 -9.49
CA THR A 44 -2.79 -13.17 -9.51
C THR A 44 -2.51 -12.44 -10.82
N SER A 45 -3.49 -12.32 -11.73
CA SER A 45 -3.30 -11.73 -13.07
C SER A 45 -2.90 -10.25 -13.10
N ASN A 46 -3.08 -9.53 -11.98
CA ASN A 46 -2.66 -8.14 -11.83
C ASN A 46 -1.24 -8.01 -11.25
N PHE A 47 -0.50 -9.12 -11.13
CA PHE A 47 0.90 -9.17 -10.68
C PHE A 47 1.77 -9.79 -11.77
N ASP A 48 3.04 -9.36 -11.82
CA ASP A 48 4.02 -9.99 -12.71
C ASP A 48 4.37 -11.40 -12.21
N GLU A 49 4.69 -12.30 -13.15
CA GLU A 49 5.25 -13.61 -12.84
C GLU A 49 6.75 -13.49 -12.53
N TYR A 50 7.15 -14.00 -11.37
CA TYR A 50 8.55 -14.10 -10.96
C TYR A 50 8.95 -15.58 -10.86
N PRO A 51 10.21 -15.95 -11.17
CA PRO A 51 10.68 -17.32 -10.99
C PRO A 51 10.52 -17.77 -9.54
N GLU A 52 9.90 -18.92 -9.33
CA GLU A 52 9.86 -19.54 -8.01
C GLU A 52 11.26 -20.02 -7.62
N THR A 53 11.74 -19.58 -6.47
CA THR A 53 12.97 -20.12 -5.88
C THR A 53 12.61 -21.36 -5.07
N ASP A 54 13.37 -22.44 -5.21
CA ASP A 54 13.23 -23.60 -4.32
C ASP A 54 13.71 -23.23 -2.91
N TRP A 55 12.78 -22.80 -2.08
CA TRP A 55 13.05 -22.41 -0.70
C TRP A 55 13.61 -23.56 0.15
N LYS A 56 13.44 -24.82 -0.27
CA LYS A 56 14.02 -25.98 0.43
C LYS A 56 15.53 -26.07 0.28
N ALA A 57 16.09 -25.42 -0.74
CA ALA A 57 17.52 -25.31 -0.94
C ALA A 57 18.14 -24.17 -0.09
N VAL A 58 17.32 -23.36 0.59
CA VAL A 58 17.80 -22.24 1.41
C VAL A 58 18.33 -22.76 2.74
N ARG A 59 19.46 -22.18 3.18
CA ARG A 59 20.08 -22.48 4.48
C ARG A 59 19.10 -22.20 5.63
N SER A 60 19.01 -23.12 6.59
CA SER A 60 18.31 -22.86 7.85
C SER A 60 19.04 -21.82 8.70
N LEU A 61 18.29 -20.94 9.37
CA LEU A 61 18.83 -19.96 10.30
C LEU A 61 19.38 -20.64 11.55
N ASP A 62 20.47 -20.11 12.09
CA ASP A 62 21.00 -20.56 13.39
C ASP A 62 20.22 -19.92 14.56
N PRO A 63 20.39 -20.41 15.80
CA PRO A 63 19.66 -19.89 16.95
C PRO A 63 19.88 -18.41 17.25
N ASP A 64 21.02 -17.83 16.88
CA ASP A 64 21.30 -16.42 17.11
C ASP A 64 20.62 -15.54 16.06
N GLU A 65 20.57 -16.01 14.80
CA GLU A 65 19.80 -15.37 13.74
C GLU A 65 18.30 -15.40 14.02
N LEU A 66 17.78 -16.52 14.56
CA LEU A 66 16.37 -16.63 14.94
C LEU A 66 15.97 -15.62 16.04
N LYS A 67 16.91 -15.20 16.90
CA LYS A 67 16.63 -14.17 17.93
C LYS A 67 16.25 -12.82 17.34
N LEU A 68 16.67 -12.52 16.10
CA LEU A 68 16.33 -11.27 15.42
C LEU A 68 14.83 -11.15 15.11
N PHE A 69 14.11 -12.27 15.08
CA PHE A 69 12.69 -12.34 14.69
C PHE A 69 11.73 -12.59 15.87
N VAL A 70 12.21 -12.55 17.11
CA VAL A 70 11.41 -12.91 18.30
C VAL A 70 10.17 -12.02 18.50
N ASN A 71 10.16 -10.81 17.93
CA ASN A 71 9.06 -9.85 18.04
C ASN A 71 8.60 -9.33 16.67
N PHE A 72 8.79 -10.12 15.61
CA PHE A 72 8.23 -9.82 14.28
C PHE A 72 6.72 -10.09 14.28
#